data_AF-A0A0W0WMK6-F1
#
_entry.id   AF-A0A0W0WMK6-F1
#
_cell.length_a   1.000
_cell.length_b   1.000
_cell.length_c   1.000
_cell.angle_alpha   90.00
_cell.angle_beta   90.00
_cell.angle_gamma   90.00
#
_symmetry.space_group_name_H-M   'P 1'
#
loop_
_entity.id
_entity.type
_entity.pdbx_description
1 polymer ?
#
loop_
_entity_poly.entity_id
_entity_poly.type
_entity_poly.pdbx_seq_one_letter_code
_entity_poly.pdbx_strand_id
1 'polypeptide(L)'
;MFLAQIRSLFLAIDNKPAGFQLDETSFHRIVAFYRISDSITRTYLIKELAKRSVLRFAKLYAQNMSGEAQQTVIHLLQAVNQQKIILEEIALFKHRALSVIPSLKVLELSNEEWRKMQTLVEERKSQRLTRKTLLIVLSEVKHIDISQLINDLTQTSKNRAAKPVFSSDKEERTLKLYRRHMPGENRLMFAGAKELHSPLKKTGVRILHSPPRHVVSENPKVFWSPGETQQIRPVMDKELGTLYDKVTPEPPFKRIKRMTASAKTLRRKFPGYVYNRPGPINFTITAESIENRRGVKRPVSQRQLTGAASVEIFKVEGYGDERLVVSGRQCHWSHLIAYFLGGIHSKENLVPTSAAANYNILDTVEHFIADKILNKDRAERVGEIRLEVTPYYAPENKGDIPDLLYFNLNWISPHHPDVRLKETIEIKPDSFRRFTSSMQKSFSVFRKVEEEVLVKRAENNEQQPVNPFLSSSPRRKISSSSFYQPLPSPQVIEKTNQTPEDDLGISRLSS
;
A
#
# COMPACT_ATOMS: atom_id res chain seq x y z
N MET A 1 25.88 24.56 -19.08
CA MET A 1 26.12 25.63 -20.08
C MET A 1 25.16 25.53 -21.28
N PHE A 2 24.96 24.36 -21.88
CA PHE A 2 24.12 24.18 -23.08
C PHE A 2 22.62 24.50 -22.90
N LEU A 3 22.04 24.32 -21.72
CA LEU A 3 20.60 24.57 -21.49
C LEU A 3 20.19 26.02 -21.80
N ALA A 4 21.02 27.01 -21.46
CA ALA A 4 20.74 28.42 -21.75
C ALA A 4 20.81 28.71 -23.26
N GLN A 5 21.77 28.12 -23.97
CA GLN A 5 21.91 28.25 -25.42
C GLN A 5 20.75 27.57 -26.15
N ILE A 6 20.32 26.40 -25.70
CA ILE A 6 19.15 25.69 -26.24
C ILE A 6 17.87 26.51 -26.01
N ARG A 7 17.70 27.11 -24.82
CA ARG A 7 16.57 28.02 -24.55
C ARG A 7 16.58 29.24 -25.46
N SER A 8 17.74 29.87 -25.65
CA SER A 8 17.90 31.01 -26.56
C SER A 8 17.57 30.63 -28.00
N LEU A 9 18.04 29.47 -28.46
CA LEU A 9 17.70 28.93 -29.78
C LEU A 9 16.19 28.76 -29.95
N PHE A 10 15.51 28.14 -28.98
CA PHE A 10 14.06 27.95 -29.07
C PHE A 10 13.27 29.24 -29.00
N LEU A 11 13.70 30.21 -28.19
CA LEU A 11 13.09 31.54 -28.16
C LEU A 11 13.25 32.26 -29.51
N ALA A 12 14.40 32.10 -30.17
CA ALA A 12 14.61 32.63 -31.52
C ALA A 12 13.72 31.94 -32.57
N ILE A 13 13.48 30.63 -32.43
CA ILE A 13 12.57 29.85 -33.29
C ILE A 13 11.10 30.26 -33.05
N ASP A 14 10.69 30.45 -31.80
CA ASP A 14 9.31 30.80 -31.44
C ASP A 14 8.90 32.19 -31.94
N ASN A 15 9.87 33.08 -32.14
CA ASN A 15 9.65 34.40 -32.74
C ASN A 15 9.56 34.38 -34.28
N LYS A 16 9.63 33.21 -34.93
CA LYS A 16 9.52 33.07 -36.39
C LYS A 16 8.06 32.86 -36.83
N PRO A 17 7.70 33.24 -38.08
CA PRO A 17 6.35 33.05 -38.59
C PRO A 17 5.97 31.56 -38.69
N ALA A 18 4.66 31.30 -38.68
CA ALA A 18 4.11 29.96 -38.88
C ALA A 18 4.61 29.35 -40.20
N GLY A 19 5.09 28.11 -40.16
CA GLY A 19 5.66 27.43 -41.33
C GLY A 19 7.18 27.58 -41.47
N PHE A 20 7.85 28.37 -40.63
CA PHE A 20 9.32 28.47 -40.58
C PHE A 20 9.99 27.08 -40.53
N GLN A 21 11.08 26.94 -41.28
CA GLN A 21 11.88 25.73 -41.35
C GLN A 21 13.32 26.05 -40.94
N LEU A 22 13.94 25.11 -40.23
CA LEU A 22 15.34 25.27 -39.85
C LEU A 22 16.22 25.16 -41.10
N ASP A 23 17.14 26.11 -41.22
CA ASP A 23 18.25 25.99 -42.15
C ASP A 23 19.21 24.88 -41.68
N GLU A 24 20.07 24.45 -42.61
CA GLU A 24 21.07 23.41 -42.38
C GLU A 24 21.99 23.77 -41.19
N THR A 25 22.46 25.02 -41.12
CA THR A 25 23.35 25.52 -40.06
C THR A 25 22.73 25.39 -38.66
N SER A 26 21.48 25.81 -38.49
CA SER A 26 20.75 25.70 -37.23
C SER A 26 20.49 24.26 -36.88
N PHE A 27 20.20 23.42 -37.87
CA PHE A 27 20.04 21.98 -37.67
C PHE A 27 21.34 21.32 -37.20
N HIS A 28 22.49 21.61 -37.82
CA HIS A 28 23.79 21.12 -37.38
C HIS A 28 24.09 21.54 -35.93
N ARG A 29 23.75 22.77 -35.53
CA ARG A 29 23.89 23.22 -34.14
C ARG A 29 23.04 22.39 -33.18
N ILE A 30 21.80 22.07 -33.54
CA ILE A 30 20.92 21.20 -32.75
C ILE A 30 21.52 19.80 -32.60
N VAL A 31 22.07 19.24 -33.68
CA VAL A 31 22.72 17.91 -33.68
C VAL A 31 23.97 17.94 -32.80
N ALA A 32 24.78 19.00 -32.90
CA ALA A 32 25.95 19.20 -32.06
C ALA A 32 25.55 19.27 -30.58
N PHE A 33 24.55 20.08 -30.22
CA PHE A 33 24.01 20.15 -28.87
C PHE A 33 23.54 18.77 -28.40
N TYR A 34 22.80 18.02 -29.22
CA TYR A 34 22.35 16.68 -28.87
C TYR A 34 23.52 15.74 -28.58
N ARG A 35 24.57 15.74 -29.42
CA ARG A 35 25.73 14.86 -29.28
C ARG A 35 26.50 15.12 -27.99
N ILE A 36 26.78 16.39 -27.67
CA ILE A 36 27.68 16.77 -26.57
C ILE A 36 26.98 17.00 -25.22
N SER A 37 25.64 17.05 -25.21
CA SER A 37 24.86 17.30 -23.99
C SER A 37 24.69 16.07 -23.11
N ASP A 38 24.49 16.32 -21.81
CA ASP A 38 24.05 15.30 -20.85
C ASP A 38 22.61 14.81 -21.12
N SER A 39 22.20 13.74 -20.43
CA SER A 39 20.88 13.10 -20.58
C SER A 39 19.70 14.04 -20.33
N ILE A 40 19.80 14.93 -19.34
CA ILE A 40 18.73 15.87 -18.96
C ILE A 40 18.56 16.91 -20.08
N THR A 41 19.67 17.46 -20.54
CA THR A 41 19.70 18.47 -21.61
C THR A 41 19.23 17.89 -22.95
N ARG A 42 19.62 16.64 -23.29
CA ARG A 42 19.10 15.92 -24.46
C ARG A 42 17.59 15.72 -24.38
N THR A 43 17.09 15.30 -23.22
CA THR A 43 15.65 15.10 -22.99
C THR A 43 14.88 16.41 -23.16
N TYR A 44 15.41 17.51 -22.64
CA TYR A 44 14.83 18.84 -22.82
C TYR A 44 14.78 19.24 -24.30
N LEU A 45 15.90 19.08 -25.03
CA LEU A 45 15.97 19.37 -26.46
C LEU A 45 14.93 18.57 -27.26
N ILE A 46 14.81 17.27 -27.00
CA ILE A 46 13.80 16.40 -27.64
C ILE A 46 12.39 16.89 -27.34
N LYS A 47 12.08 17.17 -26.07
CA LYS A 47 10.76 17.65 -25.63
C LYS A 47 10.37 18.95 -26.33
N GLU A 48 11.32 19.88 -26.51
CA GLU A 48 11.07 21.15 -27.19
C GLU A 48 10.94 21.00 -28.72
N LEU A 49 11.80 20.21 -29.36
CA LEU A 49 11.69 19.94 -30.80
C LEU A 49 10.37 19.25 -31.16
N ALA A 50 9.87 18.36 -30.29
CA ALA A 50 8.60 17.66 -30.51
C ALA A 50 7.39 18.60 -30.54
N LYS A 51 7.44 19.76 -29.86
CA LYS A 51 6.36 20.75 -29.87
C LYS A 51 6.26 21.53 -31.19
N ARG A 52 7.28 21.47 -32.05
CA ARG A 52 7.44 22.36 -33.20
C ARG A 52 7.42 21.60 -34.53
N SER A 53 6.88 22.22 -35.57
CA SER A 53 6.83 21.69 -36.94
C SER A 53 8.01 22.15 -37.81
N VAL A 54 9.19 22.28 -37.21
CA VAL A 54 10.38 22.91 -37.84
C VAL A 54 11.38 21.92 -38.46
N LEU A 55 11.08 20.61 -38.38
CA LEU A 55 11.98 19.53 -38.79
C LEU A 55 11.58 18.83 -40.10
N ARG A 56 10.75 19.44 -40.97
CA ARG A 56 10.33 18.76 -42.22
C ARG A 56 11.53 18.41 -43.11
N PHE A 57 12.53 19.28 -43.16
CA PHE A 57 13.75 19.11 -43.95
C PHE A 57 14.87 18.34 -43.25
N ALA A 58 14.71 17.98 -41.98
CA ALA A 58 15.74 17.31 -41.20
C ALA A 58 16.13 15.94 -41.75
N LYS A 59 15.19 15.23 -42.41
CA LYS A 59 15.47 13.97 -43.12
C LYS A 59 16.36 14.18 -44.35
N LEU A 60 16.21 15.31 -45.05
CA LEU A 60 17.03 15.65 -46.21
C LEU A 60 18.45 16.01 -45.76
N TYR A 61 18.60 16.81 -44.69
CA TYR A 61 19.92 17.09 -44.13
C TYR A 61 20.61 15.83 -43.59
N ALA A 62 19.86 14.87 -43.02
CA ALA A 62 20.40 13.60 -42.57
C ALA A 62 20.96 12.73 -43.72
N GLN A 63 20.43 12.86 -44.94
CA GLN A 63 20.91 12.12 -46.10
C GLN A 63 22.26 12.63 -46.61
N ASN A 64 22.58 13.91 -46.36
CA ASN A 64 23.85 14.52 -46.75
C ASN A 64 24.98 14.28 -45.73
N MET A 65 24.67 13.69 -44.58
CA MET A 65 25.64 13.35 -43.55
C MET A 65 26.15 11.92 -43.73
N SER A 66 27.43 11.68 -43.42
CA SER A 66 28.03 10.34 -43.40
C SER A 66 28.47 9.92 -41.99
N GLY A 67 28.53 8.61 -41.75
CA GLY A 67 29.10 8.02 -40.53
C GLY A 67 28.31 8.27 -39.24
N GLU A 68 29.04 8.53 -38.15
CA GLU A 68 28.49 8.70 -36.79
C GLU A 68 27.51 9.88 -36.66
N ALA A 69 27.73 10.94 -37.45
CA ALA A 69 26.85 12.11 -37.48
C ALA A 69 25.45 11.73 -38.00
N GLN A 70 25.38 10.94 -39.08
CA GLN A 70 24.12 10.46 -39.64
C GLN A 70 23.34 9.61 -38.63
N GLN A 71 24.02 8.69 -37.93
CA GLN A 71 23.39 7.87 -36.89
C GLN A 71 22.84 8.72 -35.73
N THR A 72 23.60 9.72 -35.29
CA THR A 72 23.17 10.65 -34.25
C THR A 72 21.90 11.41 -34.66
N VAL A 73 21.84 11.86 -35.91
CA VAL A 73 20.64 12.53 -36.46
C VAL A 73 19.44 11.60 -36.53
N ILE A 74 19.62 10.38 -37.03
CA ILE A 74 18.54 9.38 -37.09
C ILE A 74 17.99 9.13 -35.69
N HIS A 75 18.86 8.94 -34.68
CA HIS A 75 18.46 8.72 -33.30
C HIS A 75 17.69 9.92 -32.72
N LEU A 76 18.19 11.15 -32.94
CA LEU A 76 17.50 12.37 -32.54
C LEU A 76 16.09 12.46 -33.17
N LEU A 77 15.98 12.23 -34.48
CA LEU A 77 14.71 12.32 -35.19
C LEU A 77 13.72 11.25 -34.74
N GLN A 78 14.19 10.02 -34.50
CA GLN A 78 13.35 8.95 -33.93
C GLN A 78 12.84 9.33 -32.55
N ALA A 79 13.70 9.83 -31.67
CA ALA A 79 13.31 10.26 -30.33
C ALA A 79 12.31 11.43 -30.35
N VAL A 80 12.51 12.41 -31.24
CA VAL A 80 11.56 13.51 -31.45
C VAL A 80 10.22 13.00 -31.97
N ASN A 81 10.21 12.06 -32.92
CA ASN A 81 8.98 11.50 -33.47
C ASN A 81 8.20 10.69 -32.42
N GLN A 82 8.89 9.87 -31.62
CA GLN A 82 8.28 9.15 -30.49
C GLN A 82 7.66 10.13 -29.48
N GLN A 83 8.36 11.23 -29.17
CA GLN A 83 7.85 12.25 -28.27
C GLN A 83 6.62 12.97 -28.85
N LYS A 84 6.54 13.17 -30.17
CA LYS A 84 5.34 13.71 -30.84
C LYS A 84 4.13 12.79 -30.68
N ILE A 85 4.30 11.50 -30.96
CA ILE A 85 3.24 10.49 -30.80
C ILE A 85 2.71 10.52 -29.35
N ILE A 86 3.60 10.53 -28.36
CA ILE A 86 3.22 10.61 -26.94
C ILE A 86 2.41 11.87 -26.65
N LEU A 87 2.79 13.03 -27.20
CA LEU A 87 2.05 14.29 -27.00
C LEU A 87 0.67 14.26 -27.65
N GLU A 88 0.54 13.64 -28.83
CA GLU A 88 -0.75 13.46 -29.51
C GLU A 88 -1.68 12.53 -28.73
N GLU A 89 -1.17 11.40 -28.23
CA GLU A 89 -1.91 10.47 -27.37
C GLU A 89 -2.41 11.16 -26.09
N ILE A 90 -1.53 11.94 -25.43
CA ILE A 90 -1.87 12.74 -24.25
C ILE A 90 -2.98 13.75 -24.59
N ALA A 91 -2.88 14.43 -25.74
CA ALA A 91 -3.88 15.41 -26.16
C ALA A 91 -5.26 14.75 -26.38
N LEU A 92 -5.29 13.59 -27.03
CA LEU A 92 -6.51 12.81 -27.25
C LEU A 92 -7.11 12.30 -25.92
N PHE A 93 -6.27 11.80 -25.01
CA PHE A 93 -6.73 11.39 -23.69
C PHE A 93 -7.26 12.57 -22.88
N LYS A 94 -6.55 13.70 -22.86
CA LYS A 94 -6.95 14.95 -22.21
C LYS A 94 -8.30 15.44 -22.75
N HIS A 95 -8.48 15.47 -24.07
CA HIS A 95 -9.75 15.86 -24.69
C HIS A 95 -10.91 14.98 -24.20
N ARG A 96 -10.73 13.65 -24.23
CA ARG A 96 -11.74 12.70 -23.71
C ARG A 96 -12.00 12.90 -22.22
N ALA A 97 -10.97 13.08 -21.39
CA ALA A 97 -11.13 13.28 -19.96
C ALA A 97 -11.89 14.58 -19.63
N LEU A 98 -11.58 15.67 -20.33
CA LEU A 98 -12.27 16.96 -20.18
C LEU A 98 -13.72 16.92 -20.66
N SER A 99 -14.07 16.05 -21.62
CA SER A 99 -15.47 15.82 -22.00
C SER A 99 -16.29 15.16 -20.89
N VAL A 100 -15.65 14.34 -20.05
CA VAL A 100 -16.30 13.61 -18.95
C VAL A 100 -16.33 14.44 -17.67
N ILE A 101 -15.26 15.18 -17.37
CA ILE A 101 -15.15 16.09 -16.22
C ILE A 101 -14.54 17.42 -16.69
N PRO A 102 -15.36 18.40 -17.14
CA PRO A 102 -14.85 19.67 -17.64
C PRO A 102 -14.05 20.48 -16.61
N SER A 103 -14.37 20.35 -15.31
CA SER A 103 -13.68 21.05 -14.22
C SER A 103 -12.25 20.58 -13.98
N LEU A 104 -11.79 19.49 -14.60
CA LEU A 104 -10.38 19.08 -14.56
C LEU A 104 -9.44 20.15 -15.13
N LYS A 105 -9.93 21.07 -15.96
CA LYS A 105 -9.14 22.22 -16.45
C LYS A 105 -8.58 23.09 -15.31
N VAL A 106 -9.27 23.14 -14.17
CA VAL A 106 -8.92 23.96 -13.00
C VAL A 106 -7.67 23.44 -12.30
N LEU A 107 -7.39 22.13 -12.40
CA LEU A 107 -6.27 21.50 -11.69
C LEU A 107 -4.91 21.64 -12.41
N GLU A 108 -4.88 22.29 -13.58
CA GLU A 108 -3.67 22.57 -14.36
C GLU A 108 -2.70 21.38 -14.49
N LEU A 109 -3.24 20.19 -14.78
CA LEU A 109 -2.46 18.96 -14.82
C LEU A 109 -1.36 19.01 -15.90
N SER A 110 -0.15 18.62 -15.51
CA SER A 110 1.02 18.54 -16.41
C SER A 110 0.88 17.38 -17.40
N ASN A 111 1.64 17.41 -18.50
CA ASN A 111 1.65 16.31 -19.48
C ASN A 111 2.09 14.97 -18.87
N GLU A 112 2.97 15.01 -17.86
CA GLU A 112 3.42 13.81 -17.15
C GLU A 112 2.29 13.22 -16.30
N GLU A 113 1.48 14.07 -15.67
CA GLU A 113 0.29 13.62 -14.94
C GLU A 113 -0.78 13.06 -15.86
N TRP A 114 -1.07 13.73 -16.99
CA TRP A 114 -1.99 13.19 -17.99
C TRP A 114 -1.56 11.83 -18.52
N ARG A 115 -0.26 11.65 -18.79
CA ARG A 115 0.29 10.37 -19.25
C ARG A 115 0.18 9.28 -18.18
N LYS A 116 0.47 9.60 -16.92
CA LYS A 116 0.27 8.67 -15.80
C LYS A 116 -1.19 8.28 -15.66
N MET A 117 -2.11 9.25 -15.77
CA MET A 117 -3.54 8.96 -15.74
C MET A 117 -3.96 8.03 -16.88
N GLN A 118 -3.51 8.30 -18.11
CA GLN A 118 -3.80 7.44 -19.26
C GLN A 118 -3.32 6.01 -19.03
N THR A 119 -2.07 5.85 -18.59
CA THR A 119 -1.45 4.54 -18.28
C THR A 119 -2.29 3.78 -17.26
N LEU A 120 -2.69 4.44 -16.16
CA LEU A 120 -3.52 3.82 -15.11
C LEU A 120 -4.93 3.45 -15.59
N VAL A 121 -5.51 4.19 -16.54
CA VAL A 121 -6.80 3.83 -17.15
C VAL A 121 -6.66 2.57 -18.02
N GLU A 122 -5.58 2.50 -18.81
CA GLU A 122 -5.28 1.37 -19.69
C GLU A 122 -4.99 0.09 -18.88
N GLU A 123 -4.22 0.20 -17.79
CA GLU A 123 -3.93 -0.90 -16.86
C GLU A 123 -5.20 -1.52 -16.26
N ARG A 124 -6.22 -0.70 -15.99
CA ARG A 124 -7.52 -1.17 -15.47
C ARG A 124 -8.38 -1.86 -16.53
N LYS A 125 -7.99 -1.81 -17.81
CA LYS A 125 -8.75 -2.30 -18.97
C LYS A 125 -10.20 -1.78 -18.97
N SER A 126 -10.39 -0.53 -18.57
CA SER A 126 -11.72 0.08 -18.54
C SER A 126 -12.21 0.31 -19.97
N GLN A 127 -13.29 -0.37 -20.37
CA GLN A 127 -13.85 -0.23 -21.72
C GLN A 127 -14.30 1.20 -22.03
N ARG A 128 -14.70 1.96 -21.01
CA ARG A 128 -15.15 3.35 -21.14
C ARG A 128 -14.48 4.23 -20.12
N LEU A 129 -14.19 5.46 -20.52
CA LEU A 129 -13.72 6.51 -19.62
C LEU A 129 -14.93 7.09 -18.87
N THR A 130 -15.05 6.81 -17.58
CA THR A 130 -16.15 7.33 -16.75
C THR A 130 -15.62 8.35 -15.75
N ARG A 131 -16.50 9.23 -15.25
CA ARG A 131 -16.16 10.19 -14.19
C ARG A 131 -15.53 9.49 -12.99
N LYS A 132 -16.08 8.35 -12.60
CA LYS A 132 -15.57 7.55 -11.49
C LYS A 132 -14.17 7.00 -11.75
N THR A 133 -13.92 6.43 -12.93
CA THR A 133 -12.58 5.95 -13.31
C THR A 133 -11.55 7.08 -13.27
N LEU A 134 -11.91 8.26 -13.81
CA LEU A 134 -11.04 9.43 -13.81
C LEU A 134 -10.74 9.93 -12.40
N LEU A 135 -11.73 9.99 -11.51
CA LEU A 135 -11.53 10.43 -10.13
C LEU A 135 -10.62 9.47 -9.35
N ILE A 136 -10.79 8.15 -9.53
CA ILE A 136 -9.92 7.15 -8.89
C ILE A 136 -8.48 7.34 -9.39
N VAL A 137 -8.29 7.40 -10.70
CA VAL A 137 -6.97 7.51 -11.31
C VAL A 137 -6.28 8.83 -10.95
N LEU A 138 -7.03 9.93 -10.91
CA LEU A 138 -6.49 11.23 -10.50
C LEU A 138 -6.14 11.26 -9.01
N SER A 139 -6.97 10.66 -8.16
CA SER A 139 -6.67 10.48 -6.74
C SER A 139 -5.37 9.69 -6.54
N GLU A 140 -5.12 8.65 -7.35
CA GLU A 140 -3.85 7.90 -7.32
C GLU A 140 -2.65 8.72 -7.81
N VAL A 141 -2.81 9.52 -8.87
CA VAL A 141 -1.71 10.35 -9.42
C VAL A 141 -1.34 11.48 -8.47
N LYS A 142 -2.32 12.10 -7.81
CA LYS A 142 -2.10 13.24 -6.91
C LYS A 142 -1.89 12.82 -5.44
N HIS A 143 -2.16 11.56 -5.09
CA HIS A 143 -2.19 11.07 -3.71
C HIS A 143 -3.16 11.85 -2.81
N ILE A 144 -4.31 12.27 -3.37
CA ILE A 144 -5.36 13.03 -2.65
C ILE A 144 -6.60 12.15 -2.50
N ASP A 145 -7.33 12.28 -1.39
CA ASP A 145 -8.59 11.55 -1.20
C ASP A 145 -9.62 11.91 -2.28
N ILE A 146 -10.35 10.91 -2.78
CA ILE A 146 -11.36 11.12 -3.83
C ILE A 146 -12.43 12.13 -3.38
N SER A 147 -12.82 12.16 -2.10
CA SER A 147 -13.84 13.10 -1.62
C SER A 147 -13.32 14.54 -1.64
N GLN A 148 -12.06 14.74 -1.24
CA GLN A 148 -11.40 16.05 -1.34
C GLN A 148 -11.30 16.50 -2.81
N LEU A 149 -10.88 15.60 -3.70
CA LEU A 149 -10.83 15.87 -5.13
C LEU A 149 -12.22 16.25 -5.70
N ILE A 150 -13.29 15.58 -5.26
CA ILE A 150 -14.65 15.93 -5.66
C ILE A 150 -14.99 17.35 -5.19
N ASN A 151 -14.67 17.68 -3.93
CA ASN A 151 -14.91 19.02 -3.38
C ASN A 151 -14.18 20.09 -4.21
N ASP A 152 -12.88 19.93 -4.45
CA ASP A 152 -12.05 20.84 -5.25
C ASP A 152 -12.63 21.05 -6.66
N LEU A 153 -13.11 19.96 -7.28
CA LEU A 153 -13.71 19.99 -8.62
C LEU A 153 -15.15 20.55 -8.66
N THR A 154 -15.82 20.67 -7.51
CA THR A 154 -17.20 21.20 -7.40
C THR A 154 -17.25 22.65 -6.91
N GLN A 155 -16.22 23.15 -6.22
CA GLN A 155 -16.14 24.55 -5.78
C GLN A 155 -16.23 25.56 -6.95
N THR A 156 -15.97 25.13 -8.18
CA THR A 156 -16.04 25.97 -9.39
C THR A 156 -17.42 26.00 -10.07
N SER A 157 -18.37 25.14 -9.68
CA SER A 157 -19.75 25.28 -10.13
C SER A 157 -20.53 26.15 -9.14
N LYS A 158 -20.98 27.33 -9.58
CA LYS A 158 -21.96 28.14 -8.82
C LYS A 158 -23.06 27.21 -8.30
N ASN A 159 -23.20 27.14 -6.97
CA ASN A 159 -24.19 26.31 -6.29
C ASN A 159 -25.55 26.50 -6.97
N ARG A 160 -26.00 25.51 -7.75
CA ARG A 160 -27.44 25.32 -7.91
C ARG A 160 -27.90 24.88 -6.53
N ALA A 161 -28.49 25.80 -5.79
CA ALA A 161 -29.12 25.49 -4.51
C ALA A 161 -30.14 24.38 -4.77
N ALA A 162 -29.77 23.15 -4.41
CA ALA A 162 -30.76 22.11 -4.23
C ALA A 162 -31.71 22.64 -3.16
N LYS A 163 -33.02 22.63 -3.45
CA LYS A 163 -34.04 22.98 -2.44
C LYS A 163 -33.68 22.22 -1.16
N PRO A 164 -33.63 22.89 0.00
CA PRO A 164 -33.38 22.21 1.26
C PRO A 164 -34.40 21.08 1.36
N VAL A 165 -33.91 19.85 1.42
CA VAL A 165 -34.76 18.74 1.83
C VAL A 165 -35.05 19.00 3.30
N PHE A 166 -36.14 19.72 3.57
CA PHE A 166 -36.73 19.81 4.88
C PHE A 166 -37.16 18.41 5.27
N SER A 167 -36.27 17.77 6.02
CA SER A 167 -36.47 16.64 6.92
C SER A 167 -35.06 16.17 7.25
N SER A 168 -34.64 16.17 8.50
CA SER A 168 -35.37 15.50 9.58
C SER A 168 -34.46 15.58 10.80
N ASP A 169 -35.06 15.56 11.98
CA ASP A 169 -34.57 14.80 13.12
C ASP A 169 -34.29 13.35 12.68
N LYS A 170 -33.27 13.16 11.85
CA LYS A 170 -32.68 11.85 11.64
C LYS A 170 -31.94 11.61 12.93
N GLU A 171 -32.66 11.03 13.89
CA GLU A 171 -32.10 10.25 14.97
C GLU A 171 -30.82 9.63 14.43
N GLU A 172 -29.69 10.01 15.01
CA GLU A 172 -28.42 9.36 14.73
C GLU A 172 -28.70 7.87 14.83
N ARG A 173 -28.78 7.19 13.68
CA ARG A 173 -28.90 5.74 13.69
C ARG A 173 -27.66 5.26 14.39
N THR A 174 -27.81 4.91 15.67
CA THR A 174 -26.78 4.28 16.45
C THR A 174 -26.25 3.15 15.58
N LEU A 175 -24.96 3.23 15.26
CA LEU A 175 -24.28 2.17 14.54
C LEU A 175 -24.61 0.90 15.32
N LYS A 176 -25.42 0.01 14.73
CA LYS A 176 -25.67 -1.30 15.34
C LYS A 176 -24.32 -1.98 15.43
N LEU A 177 -23.71 -1.91 16.61
CA LEU A 177 -22.54 -2.66 17.00
C LEU A 177 -22.96 -4.13 16.99
N TYR A 178 -22.87 -4.78 15.83
CA TYR A 178 -22.96 -6.24 15.74
C TYR A 178 -21.67 -6.82 16.30
N ARG A 179 -21.44 -6.64 17.61
CA ARG A 179 -20.45 -7.42 18.36
C ARG A 179 -20.98 -8.84 18.47
N ARG A 180 -20.84 -9.63 17.40
CA ARG A 180 -20.98 -11.08 17.45
C ARG A 180 -19.76 -11.65 18.18
N HIS A 181 -19.72 -11.47 19.50
CA HIS A 181 -18.72 -12.13 20.32
C HIS A 181 -18.89 -13.64 20.16
N MET A 182 -17.81 -14.32 19.79
CA MET A 182 -17.80 -15.77 19.83
C MET A 182 -17.56 -16.19 21.28
N PRO A 183 -18.51 -16.87 21.94
CA PRO A 183 -18.22 -17.49 23.22
C PRO A 183 -17.11 -18.55 23.02
N GLY A 184 -16.20 -18.65 23.98
CA GLY A 184 -15.11 -19.62 23.91
C GLY A 184 -14.05 -19.42 24.99
N GLU A 185 -13.28 -20.48 25.22
CA GLU A 185 -12.16 -20.48 26.16
C GLU A 185 -11.10 -19.45 25.73
N ASN A 186 -10.47 -18.81 26.72
CA ASN A 186 -9.35 -17.92 26.49
C ASN A 186 -8.09 -18.73 26.24
N ARG A 187 -7.57 -18.66 25.01
CA ARG A 187 -6.40 -19.45 24.59
C ARG A 187 -5.08 -18.72 24.80
N LEU A 188 -5.14 -17.48 25.27
CA LEU A 188 -3.96 -16.63 25.42
C LEU A 188 -3.08 -17.13 26.56
N MET A 189 -1.79 -16.97 26.34
CA MET A 189 -0.74 -17.19 27.34
C MET A 189 -0.04 -15.86 27.59
N PHE A 190 0.23 -15.52 28.84
CA PHE A 190 0.95 -14.29 29.19
C PHE A 190 2.33 -14.60 29.75
N ALA A 191 3.36 -13.96 29.23
CA ALA A 191 4.69 -13.92 29.85
C ALA A 191 5.07 -12.45 30.11
N GLY A 192 5.39 -12.11 31.36
CA GLY A 192 5.71 -10.74 31.74
C GLY A 192 5.62 -10.47 33.24
N ALA A 193 5.50 -9.19 33.58
CA ALA A 193 5.52 -8.64 34.94
C ALA A 193 4.46 -9.28 35.85
N LYS A 194 4.81 -9.50 37.12
CA LYS A 194 3.97 -10.22 38.11
C LYS A 194 2.69 -9.46 38.45
N GLU A 195 2.75 -8.14 38.39
CA GLU A 195 1.65 -7.20 38.64
C GLU A 195 0.46 -7.48 37.71
N LEU A 196 0.72 -8.01 36.51
CA LEU A 196 -0.30 -8.35 35.51
C LEU A 196 -0.88 -9.77 35.68
N HIS A 197 -0.25 -10.64 36.48
CA HIS A 197 -0.63 -12.06 36.55
C HIS A 197 -2.05 -12.24 37.11
N SER A 198 -2.36 -11.64 38.27
CA SER A 198 -3.66 -11.79 38.92
C SER A 198 -4.81 -11.21 38.09
N PRO A 199 -4.73 -9.95 37.57
CA PRO A 199 -5.78 -9.38 36.72
C PRO A 199 -6.01 -10.19 35.43
N LEU A 200 -4.95 -10.64 34.76
CA LEU A 200 -5.08 -11.40 33.51
C LEU A 200 -5.61 -12.81 33.75
N LYS A 201 -5.19 -13.49 34.82
CA LYS A 201 -5.70 -14.83 35.19
C LYS A 201 -7.22 -14.82 35.40
N LYS A 202 -7.79 -13.74 35.95
CA LYS A 202 -9.25 -13.55 36.08
C LYS A 202 -10.00 -13.51 34.74
N THR A 203 -9.30 -13.26 33.63
CA THR A 203 -9.88 -13.29 32.27
C THR A 203 -9.72 -14.65 31.58
N GLY A 204 -9.11 -15.63 32.25
CA GLY A 204 -8.84 -16.97 31.72
C GLY A 204 -7.50 -17.13 31.01
N VAL A 205 -6.62 -16.11 31.04
CA VAL A 205 -5.29 -16.18 30.43
C VAL A 205 -4.41 -17.15 31.21
N ARG A 206 -3.68 -18.02 30.51
CA ARG A 206 -2.68 -18.89 31.13
C ARG A 206 -1.40 -18.12 31.39
N ILE A 207 -0.96 -18.06 32.65
CA ILE A 207 0.31 -17.41 33.01
C ILE A 207 1.48 -18.35 32.73
N LEU A 208 2.48 -17.85 32.01
CA LEU A 208 3.77 -18.52 31.80
C LEU A 208 4.74 -18.03 32.89
N HIS A 209 5.19 -18.95 33.73
CA HIS A 209 6.14 -18.65 34.81
C HIS A 209 7.60 -18.56 34.32
N SER A 210 7.85 -18.91 33.06
CA SER A 210 9.14 -18.83 32.40
C SER A 210 8.94 -18.23 31.01
N PRO A 211 9.94 -17.53 30.45
CA PRO A 211 9.83 -16.98 29.12
C PRO A 211 9.71 -18.10 28.08
N PRO A 212 9.11 -17.80 26.92
CA PRO A 212 9.23 -18.68 25.75
C PRO A 212 10.69 -19.01 25.46
N ARG A 213 10.96 -20.25 25.02
CA ARG A 213 12.31 -20.73 24.67
C ARG A 213 12.76 -20.20 23.30
N HIS A 214 13.88 -20.73 22.79
CA HIS A 214 14.53 -20.36 21.54
C HIS A 214 13.56 -20.12 20.37
N VAL A 215 13.94 -19.18 19.51
CA VAL A 215 13.17 -18.77 18.33
C VAL A 215 13.17 -19.91 17.31
N VAL A 216 11.98 -20.40 16.95
CA VAL A 216 11.77 -21.41 15.90
C VAL A 216 11.85 -20.77 14.52
N SER A 217 11.34 -19.54 14.41
CA SER A 217 11.36 -18.71 13.20
C SER A 217 11.38 -17.26 13.64
N GLU A 218 12.28 -16.45 13.07
CA GLU A 218 12.34 -15.01 13.37
C GLU A 218 11.28 -14.21 12.63
N ASN A 219 10.85 -14.67 11.45
CA ASN A 219 9.94 -13.92 10.58
C ASN A 219 8.96 -14.86 9.85
N PRO A 220 7.71 -15.02 10.34
CA PRO A 220 7.15 -14.44 11.56
C PRO A 220 7.75 -15.05 12.83
N LYS A 221 7.72 -14.30 13.94
CA LYS A 221 8.23 -14.73 15.24
C LYS A 221 7.44 -15.92 15.78
N VAL A 222 8.11 -17.06 15.94
CA VAL A 222 7.54 -18.27 16.55
C VAL A 222 8.49 -18.77 17.61
N PHE A 223 7.95 -19.11 18.78
CA PHE A 223 8.70 -19.60 19.93
C PHE A 223 8.17 -20.96 20.36
N TRP A 224 8.97 -21.72 21.11
CA TRP A 224 8.46 -22.83 21.90
C TRP A 224 7.94 -22.33 23.25
N SER A 225 6.81 -22.87 23.70
CA SER A 225 6.34 -22.66 25.07
C SER A 225 7.34 -23.22 26.09
N PRO A 226 7.29 -22.78 27.36
CA PRO A 226 8.03 -23.44 28.43
C PRO A 226 7.76 -24.96 28.43
N GLY A 227 8.82 -25.76 28.47
CA GLY A 227 8.75 -27.23 28.36
C GLY A 227 8.66 -27.79 26.93
N GLU A 228 8.77 -26.95 25.89
CA GLU A 228 8.79 -27.36 24.47
C GLU A 228 7.55 -28.16 24.02
N THR A 229 6.43 -27.98 24.72
CA THR A 229 5.21 -28.73 24.44
C THR A 229 4.43 -28.24 23.22
N GLN A 230 4.56 -26.96 22.86
CA GLN A 230 3.80 -26.36 21.75
C GLN A 230 4.50 -25.11 21.20
N GLN A 231 4.34 -24.87 19.90
CA GLN A 231 4.76 -23.63 19.27
C GLN A 231 3.74 -22.52 19.57
N ILE A 232 4.24 -21.32 19.85
CA ILE A 232 3.46 -20.15 20.21
C ILE A 232 3.95 -18.94 19.43
N ARG A 233 3.04 -18.00 19.16
CA ARG A 233 3.33 -16.74 18.46
C ARG A 233 2.80 -15.56 19.29
N PRO A 234 3.46 -14.41 19.24
CA PRO A 234 2.92 -13.20 19.84
C PRO A 234 1.61 -12.78 19.14
N VAL A 235 0.74 -12.14 19.93
CA VAL A 235 -0.50 -11.52 19.47
C VAL A 235 -0.55 -10.06 19.87
N MET A 236 -0.10 -9.74 21.09
CA MET A 236 0.02 -8.38 21.59
C MET A 236 1.27 -8.31 22.47
N ASP A 237 2.17 -7.40 22.11
CA ASP A 237 3.44 -7.17 22.80
C ASP A 237 3.46 -5.74 23.36
N LYS A 238 3.85 -5.59 24.63
CA LYS A 238 3.91 -4.32 25.36
C LYS A 238 5.12 -4.31 26.32
N GLU A 239 5.36 -3.18 26.98
CA GLU A 239 6.53 -2.99 27.84
C GLU A 239 6.59 -4.02 28.98
N LEU A 240 5.46 -4.30 29.63
CA LEU A 240 5.40 -5.18 30.79
C LEU A 240 5.16 -6.66 30.45
N GLY A 241 5.05 -7.01 29.17
CA GLY A 241 4.93 -8.41 28.75
C GLY A 241 4.27 -8.63 27.41
N THR A 242 4.05 -9.90 27.10
CA THR A 242 3.54 -10.33 25.80
C THR A 242 2.43 -11.36 25.99
N LEU A 243 1.33 -11.17 25.25
CA LEU A 243 0.29 -12.17 25.07
C LEU A 243 0.62 -13.03 23.83
N TYR A 244 0.70 -14.33 24.05
CA TYR A 244 0.93 -15.35 23.03
C TYR A 244 -0.35 -16.14 22.75
N ASP A 245 -0.45 -16.61 21.52
CA ASP A 245 -1.43 -17.62 21.11
C ASP A 245 -0.68 -18.82 20.55
N LYS A 246 -1.33 -19.98 20.56
CA LYS A 246 -0.73 -21.19 20.00
C LYS A 246 -0.56 -21.03 18.49
N VAL A 247 0.57 -21.47 17.96
CA VAL A 247 0.69 -21.72 16.52
C VAL A 247 -0.08 -23.00 16.26
N THR A 248 -1.31 -22.86 15.81
CA THR A 248 -2.15 -23.99 15.43
C THR A 248 -1.51 -24.76 14.27
N PRO A 249 -1.36 -26.08 14.40
CA PRO A 249 -1.97 -27.00 13.44
C PRO A 249 -3.20 -27.58 14.15
N GLU A 250 -4.40 -27.43 13.61
CA GLU A 250 -5.56 -28.18 14.13
C GLU A 250 -5.93 -29.30 13.13
N PRO A 251 -6.44 -30.45 13.62
CA PRO A 251 -6.20 -31.80 13.11
C PRO A 251 -7.16 -32.25 11.99
N PRO A 252 -6.92 -33.37 11.26
CA PRO A 252 -5.79 -33.67 10.39
C PRO A 252 -6.10 -33.11 8.99
N PHE A 253 -5.97 -31.80 8.78
CA PHE A 253 -6.30 -31.25 7.47
C PHE A 253 -5.07 -31.38 6.57
N LYS A 254 -5.22 -32.13 5.46
CA LYS A 254 -4.22 -32.19 4.38
C LYS A 254 -3.78 -30.76 4.11
N ARG A 255 -2.52 -30.44 4.44
CA ARG A 255 -1.91 -29.16 4.08
C ARG A 255 -1.98 -29.08 2.57
N ILE A 256 -3.02 -28.45 2.03
CA ILE A 256 -3.02 -28.07 0.63
C ILE A 256 -1.83 -27.13 0.53
N LYS A 257 -0.82 -27.58 -0.21
CA LYS A 257 0.42 -26.84 -0.40
C LYS A 257 0.02 -25.45 -0.88
N ARG A 258 0.29 -24.43 -0.06
CA ARG A 258 -0.02 -23.03 -0.36
C ARG A 258 0.59 -22.72 -1.73
N MET A 259 -0.25 -22.60 -2.75
CA MET A 259 0.21 -22.25 -4.09
C MET A 259 0.23 -20.75 -4.16
N THR A 260 1.31 -20.12 -3.67
CA THR A 260 1.46 -18.67 -3.79
C THR A 260 1.48 -18.30 -5.26
N ALA A 261 0.40 -17.68 -5.73
CA ALA A 261 0.26 -17.28 -7.12
C ALA A 261 0.93 -15.92 -7.32
N SER A 262 1.76 -15.81 -8.36
CA SER A 262 2.37 -14.52 -8.70
C SER A 262 1.33 -13.50 -9.17
N ALA A 263 1.61 -12.21 -9.01
CA ALA A 263 0.82 -11.12 -9.58
C ALA A 263 0.57 -11.30 -11.10
N LYS A 264 1.53 -11.88 -11.84
CA LYS A 264 1.37 -12.23 -13.27
C LYS A 264 0.23 -13.25 -13.48
N THR A 265 0.13 -14.23 -12.60
CA THR A 265 -0.94 -15.24 -12.63
C THR A 265 -2.30 -14.61 -12.36
N LEU A 266 -2.37 -13.72 -11.36
CA LEU A 266 -3.58 -12.97 -11.04
C LEU A 266 -4.02 -12.05 -12.18
N ARG A 267 -3.10 -11.30 -12.80
CA ARG A 267 -3.39 -10.44 -13.96
C ARG A 267 -3.83 -11.22 -15.20
N ARG A 268 -3.33 -12.44 -15.40
CA ARG A 268 -3.80 -13.33 -16.48
C ARG A 268 -5.25 -13.77 -16.25
N LYS A 269 -5.62 -14.10 -15.00
CA LYS A 269 -6.98 -14.55 -14.65
C LYS A 269 -7.97 -13.39 -14.51
N PHE A 270 -7.50 -12.24 -14.03
CA PHE A 270 -8.26 -11.02 -13.80
C PHE A 270 -7.58 -9.85 -14.52
N PRO A 271 -7.91 -9.63 -15.80
CA PRO A 271 -7.23 -8.65 -16.65
C PRO A 271 -7.23 -7.20 -16.12
N GLY A 272 -8.19 -6.81 -15.28
CA GLY A 272 -8.27 -5.48 -14.65
C GLY A 272 -7.63 -5.40 -13.26
N TYR A 273 -6.92 -6.45 -12.82
CA TYR A 273 -6.25 -6.49 -11.52
C TYR A 273 -5.04 -5.56 -11.48
N VAL A 274 -5.16 -4.50 -10.70
CA VAL A 274 -4.17 -3.41 -10.60
C VAL A 274 -3.58 -3.27 -9.19
N TYR A 275 -3.82 -4.26 -8.35
CA TYR A 275 -3.26 -4.31 -7.01
C TYR A 275 -1.75 -4.49 -7.07
N ASN A 276 -1.07 -3.79 -6.15
CA ASN A 276 0.32 -4.00 -5.83
C ASN A 276 0.41 -4.14 -4.32
N ARG A 277 1.35 -4.96 -3.84
CA ARG A 277 1.57 -5.14 -2.40
C ARG A 277 1.83 -3.79 -1.73
N PRO A 278 1.04 -3.40 -0.73
CA PRO A 278 1.30 -2.20 0.03
C PRO A 278 2.57 -2.38 0.88
N GLY A 279 3.30 -1.27 1.04
CA GLY A 279 4.39 -1.17 2.00
C GLY A 279 3.88 -0.76 3.39
N PRO A 280 4.80 -0.45 4.33
CA PRO A 280 4.44 0.12 5.62
C PRO A 280 3.67 1.45 5.47
N ILE A 281 2.64 1.65 6.27
CA ILE A 281 1.87 2.89 6.33
C ILE A 281 1.97 3.47 7.72
N ASN A 282 2.35 4.75 7.80
CA ASN A 282 2.37 5.53 9.03
C ASN A 282 1.23 6.55 8.99
N PHE A 283 0.45 6.62 10.07
CA PHE A 283 -0.66 7.56 10.17
C PHE A 283 -0.87 8.03 11.62
N THR A 284 -1.10 9.32 11.81
CA THR A 284 -1.45 9.90 13.11
C THR A 284 -2.95 10.09 13.17
N ILE A 285 -3.59 9.39 14.11
CA ILE A 285 -5.04 9.42 14.29
C ILE A 285 -5.38 10.44 15.35
N THR A 286 -6.23 11.39 14.99
CA THR A 286 -6.72 12.47 15.85
C THR A 286 -8.25 12.49 15.86
N ALA A 287 -8.87 13.19 16.83
CA ALA A 287 -10.32 13.35 16.85
C ALA A 287 -10.85 14.01 15.57
N GLU A 288 -10.11 14.99 15.04
CA GLU A 288 -10.43 15.66 13.76
C GLU A 288 -10.45 14.68 12.59
N SER A 289 -9.46 13.78 12.50
CA SER A 289 -9.38 12.79 11.43
C SER A 289 -10.58 11.82 11.42
N ILE A 290 -11.12 11.50 12.60
CA ILE A 290 -12.30 10.64 12.76
C ILE A 290 -13.57 11.43 12.42
N GLU A 291 -13.71 12.65 12.92
CA GLU A 291 -14.89 13.49 12.67
C GLU A 291 -15.04 13.82 11.18
N ASN A 292 -13.93 14.13 10.49
CA ASN A 292 -13.90 14.36 9.04
C ASN A 292 -14.39 13.15 8.20
N ARG A 293 -14.43 11.95 8.80
CA ARG A 293 -14.92 10.72 8.15
C ARG A 293 -16.27 10.25 8.67
N ARG A 294 -16.82 10.93 9.68
CA ARG A 294 -18.10 10.56 10.28
C ARG A 294 -19.23 10.68 9.26
N GLY A 295 -19.96 9.58 9.05
CA GLY A 295 -21.06 9.54 8.08
C GLY A 295 -20.64 9.57 6.60
N VAL A 296 -19.35 9.70 6.30
CA VAL A 296 -18.85 9.76 4.92
C VAL A 296 -18.82 8.36 4.32
N LYS A 297 -19.52 8.17 3.19
CA LYS A 297 -19.50 6.91 2.45
C LYS A 297 -18.24 6.84 1.57
N ARG A 298 -17.70 5.63 1.44
CA ARG A 298 -16.63 5.34 0.48
C ARG A 298 -17.13 5.67 -0.94
N PRO A 299 -16.37 6.43 -1.74
CA PRO A 299 -16.83 6.87 -3.06
C PRO A 299 -16.90 5.72 -4.07
N VAL A 300 -16.08 4.69 -3.85
CA VAL A 300 -15.99 3.53 -4.73
C VAL A 300 -15.92 2.23 -3.91
N SER A 301 -16.16 1.09 -4.56
CA SER A 301 -15.99 -0.19 -3.88
C SER A 301 -14.52 -0.62 -3.90
N GLN A 302 -14.09 -1.37 -2.89
CA GLN A 302 -12.71 -1.88 -2.81
C GLN A 302 -12.35 -2.80 -3.99
N ARG A 303 -13.34 -3.54 -4.54
CA ARG A 303 -13.18 -4.30 -5.79
C ARG A 303 -12.84 -3.41 -6.98
N GLN A 304 -13.41 -2.20 -7.06
CA GLN A 304 -13.11 -1.26 -8.14
C GLN A 304 -11.73 -0.63 -8.00
N LEU A 305 -11.22 -0.48 -6.78
CA LEU A 305 -9.85 -0.02 -6.54
C LEU A 305 -8.83 -1.07 -6.97
N THR A 306 -9.06 -2.33 -6.60
CA THR A 306 -8.08 -3.42 -6.77
C THR A 306 -8.24 -4.19 -8.08
N GLY A 307 -9.42 -4.15 -8.70
CA GLY A 307 -9.74 -4.85 -9.94
C GLY A 307 -10.22 -6.29 -9.76
N ALA A 308 -10.22 -6.83 -8.54
CA ALA A 308 -10.66 -8.19 -8.25
C ALA A 308 -11.39 -8.27 -6.89
N ALA A 309 -12.19 -9.31 -6.70
CA ALA A 309 -12.76 -9.60 -5.38
C ALA A 309 -11.72 -10.32 -4.51
N SER A 310 -11.65 -9.99 -3.21
CA SER A 310 -10.68 -10.60 -2.28
C SER A 310 -10.78 -12.14 -2.27
N VAL A 311 -12.00 -12.68 -2.30
CA VAL A 311 -12.23 -14.14 -2.37
C VAL A 311 -11.54 -14.82 -3.56
N GLU A 312 -11.44 -14.13 -4.70
CA GLU A 312 -10.77 -14.67 -5.88
C GLU A 312 -9.26 -14.70 -5.72
N ILE A 313 -8.69 -13.76 -4.97
CA ILE A 313 -7.26 -13.76 -4.62
C ILE A 313 -6.95 -14.98 -3.74
N PHE A 314 -7.75 -15.18 -2.69
CA PHE A 314 -7.62 -16.36 -1.82
C PHE A 314 -7.75 -17.68 -2.59
N LYS A 315 -8.72 -17.80 -3.50
CA LYS A 315 -8.86 -18.99 -4.36
C LYS A 315 -7.61 -19.25 -5.20
N VAL A 316 -7.09 -18.23 -5.87
CA VAL A 316 -5.94 -18.36 -6.76
C VAL A 316 -4.65 -18.67 -6.01
N GLU A 317 -4.50 -18.15 -4.79
CA GLU A 317 -3.35 -18.43 -3.91
C GLU A 317 -3.45 -19.77 -3.16
N GLY A 318 -4.42 -20.62 -3.53
CA GLY A 318 -4.51 -21.98 -3.01
C GLY A 318 -5.11 -22.09 -1.61
N TYR A 319 -5.81 -21.06 -1.12
CA TYR A 319 -6.63 -21.15 0.11
C TYR A 319 -7.99 -21.83 -0.16
N GLY A 320 -8.06 -22.61 -1.24
CA GLY A 320 -9.24 -22.75 -2.10
C GLY A 320 -10.13 -23.97 -1.94
N ASP A 321 -9.81 -24.96 -1.11
CA ASP A 321 -10.74 -26.08 -0.91
C ASP A 321 -11.46 -26.03 0.46
N GLU A 322 -12.78 -25.97 0.33
CA GLU A 322 -13.85 -26.29 1.29
C GLU A 322 -14.09 -25.42 2.53
N ARG A 323 -13.18 -24.54 3.00
CA ARG A 323 -13.46 -23.78 4.26
C ARG A 323 -13.40 -22.26 4.23
N LEU A 324 -12.64 -21.64 3.32
CA LEU A 324 -12.59 -20.16 3.20
C LEU A 324 -13.54 -19.61 2.13
N VAL A 325 -14.07 -20.49 1.26
CA VAL A 325 -14.64 -20.10 -0.04
C VAL A 325 -16.13 -20.45 -0.19
N VAL A 326 -16.72 -21.20 0.74
CA VAL A 326 -18.11 -21.71 0.61
C VAL A 326 -19.16 -20.58 0.70
N SER A 327 -18.80 -19.41 1.23
CA SER A 327 -19.62 -18.20 1.03
C SER A 327 -18.76 -16.99 0.73
N GLY A 328 -19.07 -16.24 -0.33
CA GLY A 328 -18.31 -15.05 -0.76
C GLY A 328 -18.23 -13.90 0.27
N ARG A 329 -18.78 -14.08 1.49
CA ARG A 329 -18.70 -13.14 2.62
C ARG A 329 -17.50 -13.40 3.55
N GLN A 330 -16.65 -14.38 3.24
CA GLN A 330 -15.56 -14.81 4.13
C GLN A 330 -14.20 -14.15 3.83
N CYS A 331 -14.09 -13.35 2.77
CA CYS A 331 -12.86 -12.63 2.44
C CYS A 331 -13.17 -11.15 2.17
N HIS A 332 -12.40 -10.25 2.78
CA HIS A 332 -12.53 -8.82 2.63
C HIS A 332 -11.26 -8.22 2.04
N TRP A 333 -11.41 -7.10 1.35
CA TRP A 333 -10.32 -6.14 1.22
C TRP A 333 -10.33 -5.34 2.53
N SER A 334 -9.40 -5.62 3.43
CA SER A 334 -9.30 -4.90 4.70
C SER A 334 -8.45 -3.65 4.51
N HIS A 335 -8.85 -2.58 5.18
CA HIS A 335 -8.07 -1.36 5.24
C HIS A 335 -6.90 -1.57 6.21
N LEU A 336 -5.68 -1.16 5.85
CA LEU A 336 -4.56 -1.16 6.79
C LEU A 336 -4.78 -0.08 7.86
N ILE A 337 -5.15 1.12 7.43
CA ILE A 337 -5.69 2.20 8.27
C ILE A 337 -7.18 2.34 7.97
N ALA A 338 -8.03 2.08 8.96
CA ALA A 338 -9.48 2.10 8.80
C ALA A 338 -9.97 3.40 8.17
N TYR A 339 -10.91 3.30 7.22
CA TYR A 339 -11.46 4.48 6.55
C TYR A 339 -12.11 5.48 7.52
N PHE A 340 -12.79 4.97 8.56
CA PHE A 340 -13.44 5.83 9.55
C PHE A 340 -12.45 6.47 10.55
N LEU A 341 -11.19 6.01 10.58
CA LEU A 341 -10.12 6.60 11.38
C LEU A 341 -9.32 7.67 10.62
N GLY A 342 -9.77 8.07 9.43
CA GLY A 342 -9.05 9.01 8.57
C GLY A 342 -8.27 8.35 7.42
N GLY A 343 -8.16 7.02 7.41
CA GLY A 343 -7.40 6.28 6.39
C GLY A 343 -7.89 6.57 4.95
N ILE A 344 -6.94 6.66 4.01
CA ILE A 344 -7.23 6.96 2.61
C ILE A 344 -7.92 5.78 1.93
N HIS A 345 -8.93 6.04 1.09
CA HIS A 345 -9.60 5.00 0.32
C HIS A 345 -8.86 4.68 -0.99
N SER A 346 -7.68 4.05 -0.88
CA SER A 346 -6.84 3.68 -2.01
C SER A 346 -6.42 2.20 -1.97
N LYS A 347 -5.86 1.68 -3.08
CA LYS A 347 -5.38 0.29 -3.16
C LYS A 347 -4.12 0.06 -2.31
N GLU A 348 -3.32 1.10 -2.09
CA GLU A 348 -2.14 1.09 -1.23
C GLU A 348 -2.52 0.96 0.25
N ASN A 349 -3.75 1.30 0.63
CA ASN A 349 -4.26 1.13 2.00
C ASN A 349 -5.16 -0.12 2.12
N LEU A 350 -5.03 -1.11 1.23
CA LEU A 350 -5.83 -2.32 1.23
C LEU A 350 -4.99 -3.59 1.22
N VAL A 351 -5.42 -4.60 1.95
CA VAL A 351 -4.87 -5.96 1.91
C VAL A 351 -5.98 -7.00 1.84
N PRO A 352 -5.78 -8.10 1.12
CA PRO A 352 -6.72 -9.21 1.14
C PRO A 352 -6.64 -9.90 2.51
N THR A 353 -7.79 -10.08 3.15
CA THR A 353 -7.92 -10.74 4.45
C THR A 353 -9.13 -11.64 4.46
N SER A 354 -9.15 -12.62 5.36
CA SER A 354 -10.37 -13.28 5.77
C SER A 354 -11.27 -12.33 6.58
N ALA A 355 -12.56 -12.61 6.63
CA ALA A 355 -13.52 -11.83 7.42
C ALA A 355 -13.17 -11.86 8.91
N ALA A 356 -12.74 -13.02 9.43
CA ALA A 356 -12.33 -13.18 10.81
C ALA A 356 -11.10 -12.33 11.16
N ALA A 357 -10.06 -12.31 10.30
CA ALA A 357 -8.93 -11.40 10.47
C ALA A 357 -9.36 -9.93 10.44
N ASN A 358 -10.21 -9.54 9.48
CA ASN A 358 -10.74 -8.18 9.41
C ASN A 358 -11.53 -7.77 10.68
N TYR A 359 -12.31 -8.68 11.27
CA TYR A 359 -12.99 -8.40 12.55
C TYR A 359 -12.02 -8.34 13.73
N ASN A 360 -10.94 -9.11 13.72
CA ASN A 360 -9.90 -9.00 14.75
C ASN A 360 -9.21 -7.63 14.70
N ILE A 361 -8.94 -7.11 13.49
CA ILE A 361 -8.40 -5.75 13.29
C ILE A 361 -9.39 -4.73 13.86
N LEU A 362 -10.65 -4.79 13.42
CA LEU A 362 -11.72 -3.88 13.85
C LEU A 362 -11.86 -3.84 15.37
N ASP A 363 -11.99 -5.01 16.02
CA ASP A 363 -12.27 -5.05 17.47
C ASP A 363 -11.05 -4.74 18.34
N THR A 364 -9.86 -5.17 17.91
CA THR A 364 -8.66 -5.11 18.77
C THR A 364 -7.91 -3.81 18.58
N VAL A 365 -7.88 -3.29 17.36
CA VAL A 365 -7.11 -2.11 16.96
C VAL A 365 -8.03 -0.92 16.73
N GLU A 366 -8.95 -1.03 15.78
CA GLU A 366 -9.66 0.15 15.27
C GLU A 366 -10.66 0.73 16.29
N HIS A 367 -11.48 -0.12 16.93
CA HIS A 367 -12.40 0.31 17.98
C HIS A 367 -11.64 0.82 19.21
N PHE A 368 -10.52 0.19 19.58
CA PHE A 368 -9.70 0.68 20.70
C PHE A 368 -9.20 2.11 20.46
N ILE A 369 -8.69 2.37 19.25
CA ILE A 369 -8.22 3.72 18.89
C ILE A 369 -9.38 4.73 18.94
N ALA A 370 -10.52 4.39 18.31
CA ALA A 370 -11.68 5.28 18.30
C ALA A 370 -12.18 5.57 19.71
N ASP A 371 -12.29 4.54 20.56
CA ASP A 371 -12.76 4.68 21.94
C ASP A 371 -11.80 5.55 22.78
N LYS A 372 -10.47 5.43 22.61
CA LYS A 372 -9.48 6.26 23.32
C LYS A 372 -9.46 7.72 22.85
N ILE A 373 -9.58 7.96 21.55
CA ILE A 373 -9.56 9.32 20.96
C ILE A 373 -10.89 10.07 21.18
N LEU A 374 -12.02 9.37 21.08
CA LEU A 374 -13.36 9.96 21.22
C LEU A 374 -13.94 9.82 22.63
N ASN A 375 -13.12 9.45 23.63
CA ASN A 375 -13.59 9.27 25.00
C ASN A 375 -14.36 10.51 25.47
N LYS A 376 -15.56 10.29 26.01
CA LYS A 376 -16.43 11.37 26.51
C LYS A 376 -15.83 12.04 27.74
N ASP A 377 -15.12 11.27 28.57
CA ASP A 377 -14.34 11.82 29.65
C ASP A 377 -13.08 12.49 29.08
N ARG A 378 -12.95 13.79 29.29
CA ARG A 378 -11.78 14.56 28.85
C ARG A 378 -10.52 14.14 29.58
N ALA A 379 -10.62 13.67 30.83
CA ALA A 379 -9.47 13.23 31.62
C ALA A 379 -8.89 11.89 31.14
N GLU A 380 -9.67 11.08 30.40
CA GLU A 380 -9.23 9.81 29.83
C GLU A 380 -8.97 9.88 28.31
N ARG A 381 -9.17 11.05 27.71
CA ARG A 381 -9.08 11.24 26.25
C ARG A 381 -7.63 11.36 25.81
N VAL A 382 -7.26 10.58 24.82
CA VAL A 382 -5.96 10.68 24.15
C VAL A 382 -6.04 11.72 23.02
N GLY A 383 -5.04 12.61 22.92
CA GLY A 383 -4.99 13.64 21.87
C GLY A 383 -4.70 13.06 20.48
N GLU A 384 -3.69 12.20 20.39
CA GLU A 384 -3.31 11.51 19.16
C GLU A 384 -2.81 10.08 19.43
N ILE A 385 -3.04 9.17 18.49
CA ILE A 385 -2.41 7.85 18.46
C ILE A 385 -1.66 7.71 17.15
N ARG A 386 -0.35 7.45 17.23
CA ARG A 386 0.48 7.14 16.07
C ARG A 386 0.38 5.66 15.76
N LEU A 387 -0.11 5.34 14.57
CA LEU A 387 -0.27 3.98 14.09
C LEU A 387 0.66 3.75 12.89
N GLU A 388 1.53 2.75 13.02
CA GLU A 388 2.27 2.17 11.90
C GLU A 388 1.71 0.78 11.62
N VAL A 389 1.35 0.52 10.36
CA VAL A 389 0.90 -0.81 9.92
C VAL A 389 1.86 -1.35 8.89
N THR A 390 2.50 -2.47 9.20
CA THR A 390 3.49 -3.13 8.34
C THR A 390 2.97 -4.47 7.86
N PRO A 391 2.57 -4.60 6.59
CA PRO A 391 2.30 -5.90 5.99
C PRO A 391 3.62 -6.63 5.72
N TYR A 392 3.74 -7.84 6.24
CA TYR A 392 4.92 -8.69 6.06
C TYR A 392 4.64 -9.79 5.02
N TYR A 393 5.55 -9.90 4.06
CA TYR A 393 5.57 -10.94 3.04
C TYR A 393 6.89 -11.69 3.17
N ALA A 394 6.83 -12.99 3.44
CA ALA A 394 8.03 -13.81 3.49
C ALA A 394 8.77 -13.78 2.14
N PRO A 395 10.11 -13.88 2.09
CA PRO A 395 10.88 -13.87 0.84
C PRO A 395 10.40 -14.91 -0.19
N GLU A 396 9.96 -16.07 0.28
CA GLU A 396 9.39 -17.15 -0.51
C GLU A 396 7.94 -16.90 -0.95
N ASN A 397 7.23 -15.96 -0.30
CA ASN A 397 5.85 -15.64 -0.59
C ASN A 397 5.75 -14.81 -1.89
N LYS A 398 5.29 -15.46 -2.96
CA LYS A 398 5.00 -14.83 -4.27
C LYS A 398 3.57 -14.29 -4.40
N GLY A 399 2.71 -14.50 -3.40
CA GLY A 399 1.31 -14.11 -3.35
C GLY A 399 1.08 -12.66 -2.89
N ASP A 400 -0.14 -12.17 -3.05
CA ASP A 400 -0.55 -10.82 -2.66
C ASP A 400 -1.25 -10.78 -1.29
N ILE A 401 -1.43 -11.94 -0.64
CA ILE A 401 -1.84 -12.05 0.77
C ILE A 401 -0.60 -12.01 1.68
N PRO A 402 -0.47 -11.03 2.59
CA PRO A 402 0.63 -10.98 3.54
C PRO A 402 0.58 -12.16 4.51
N ASP A 403 1.74 -12.58 4.99
CA ASP A 403 1.87 -13.61 6.02
C ASP A 403 1.47 -13.10 7.40
N LEU A 404 1.70 -11.80 7.65
CA LEU A 404 1.38 -11.15 8.91
C LEU A 404 1.14 -9.65 8.71
N LEU A 405 0.30 -9.06 9.56
CA LEU A 405 0.16 -7.62 9.72
C LEU A 405 0.64 -7.25 11.11
N TYR A 406 1.61 -6.35 11.17
CA TYR A 406 2.06 -5.73 12.42
C TYR A 406 1.37 -4.37 12.56
N PHE A 407 0.66 -4.16 13.67
CA PHE A 407 0.11 -2.87 14.04
C PHE A 407 0.89 -2.34 15.23
N ASN A 408 1.72 -1.31 15.02
CA ASN A 408 2.47 -0.65 16.08
C ASN A 408 1.76 0.65 16.47
N LEU A 409 1.22 0.69 17.69
CA LEU A 409 0.53 1.86 18.22
C LEU A 409 1.43 2.54 19.25
N ASN A 410 1.49 3.86 19.22
CA ASN A 410 2.22 4.68 20.19
C ASN A 410 1.38 5.89 20.58
N TRP A 411 1.26 6.18 21.88
CA TRP A 411 0.56 7.37 22.39
C TRP A 411 1.07 7.77 23.77
N ILE A 412 0.68 8.96 24.22
CA ILE A 412 0.97 9.46 25.56
C ILE A 412 -0.24 9.16 26.45
N SER A 413 0.00 8.63 27.65
CA SER A 413 -1.07 8.40 28.61
C SER A 413 -1.77 9.72 28.96
N PRO A 414 -3.11 9.77 28.99
CA PRO A 414 -3.83 10.96 29.45
C PRO A 414 -3.64 11.20 30.97
N HIS A 415 -3.16 10.19 31.71
CA HIS A 415 -2.95 10.28 33.16
C HIS A 415 -1.56 10.82 33.54
N HIS A 416 -0.56 10.74 32.64
CA HIS A 416 0.77 11.25 32.92
C HIS A 416 1.53 11.59 31.62
N PRO A 417 2.01 12.84 31.43
CA PRO A 417 2.59 13.31 30.16
C PRO A 417 3.89 12.60 29.77
N ASP A 418 4.67 12.13 30.75
CA ASP A 418 5.92 11.41 30.49
C ASP A 418 5.74 9.91 30.22
N VAL A 419 4.53 9.37 30.44
CA VAL A 419 4.25 7.95 30.21
C VAL A 419 3.89 7.74 28.75
N ARG A 420 4.86 7.24 27.99
CA ARG A 420 4.68 6.84 26.59
C ARG A 420 4.31 5.37 26.51
N LEU A 421 3.12 5.10 26.01
CA LEU A 421 2.60 3.76 25.83
C LEU A 421 2.87 3.29 24.40
N LYS A 422 3.34 2.05 24.29
CA LYS A 422 3.58 1.36 23.03
C LYS A 422 2.98 -0.03 23.06
N GLU A 423 2.35 -0.43 21.97
CA GLU A 423 1.94 -1.82 21.76
C GLU A 423 2.14 -2.25 20.31
N THR A 424 2.51 -3.52 20.13
CA THR A 424 2.57 -4.18 18.82
C THR A 424 1.55 -5.30 18.79
N ILE A 425 0.65 -5.29 17.80
CA ILE A 425 -0.39 -6.30 17.62
C ILE A 425 -0.14 -7.06 16.32
N GLU A 426 -0.21 -8.39 16.39
CA GLU A 426 0.06 -9.30 15.27
C GLU A 426 -1.20 -10.03 14.80
N ILE A 427 -1.63 -9.73 13.56
CA ILE A 427 -2.82 -10.34 12.96
C ILE A 427 -2.44 -11.04 11.67
N LYS A 428 -2.78 -12.33 11.57
CA LYS A 428 -2.65 -13.11 10.34
C LYS A 428 -3.82 -12.83 9.39
N PRO A 429 -3.58 -12.32 8.16
CA PRO A 429 -4.63 -12.04 7.18
C PRO A 429 -5.53 -13.23 6.85
N ASP A 430 -4.97 -14.44 6.86
CA ASP A 430 -5.65 -15.69 6.55
C ASP A 430 -6.31 -16.35 7.78
N SER A 431 -6.31 -15.71 8.95
CA SER A 431 -6.89 -16.26 10.17
C SER A 431 -8.40 -16.50 10.04
N PHE A 432 -8.81 -17.75 10.04
CA PHE A 432 -10.23 -18.16 10.03
C PHE A 432 -10.93 -18.01 11.38
N ARG A 433 -10.22 -17.55 12.42
CA ARG A 433 -10.75 -17.42 13.79
C ARG A 433 -10.78 -15.97 14.25
N ARG A 434 -11.94 -15.59 14.79
CA ARG A 434 -12.10 -14.35 15.54
C ARG A 434 -11.60 -14.55 16.97
N PHE A 435 -11.06 -13.51 17.59
CA PHE A 435 -10.82 -13.48 19.02
C PHE A 435 -12.14 -13.62 19.79
N THR A 436 -12.12 -14.41 20.87
CA THR A 436 -13.29 -14.58 21.74
C THR A 436 -13.49 -13.34 22.61
N SER A 437 -14.67 -13.21 23.23
CA SER A 437 -14.91 -12.14 24.21
C SER A 437 -13.93 -12.18 25.39
N SER A 438 -13.55 -13.37 25.83
CA SER A 438 -12.58 -13.56 26.91
C SER A 438 -11.19 -13.05 26.52
N MET A 439 -10.73 -13.32 25.30
CA MET A 439 -9.47 -12.78 24.77
C MET A 439 -9.51 -11.26 24.64
N GLN A 440 -10.61 -10.71 24.11
CA GLN A 440 -10.79 -9.26 23.99
C GLN A 440 -10.77 -8.57 25.37
N LYS A 441 -11.41 -9.19 26.38
CA LYS A 441 -11.36 -8.72 27.76
C LYS A 441 -9.92 -8.72 28.31
N SER A 442 -9.11 -9.73 27.97
CA SER A 442 -7.69 -9.75 28.34
C SER A 442 -6.91 -8.60 27.74
N PHE A 443 -7.16 -8.25 26.48
CA PHE A 443 -6.52 -7.08 25.85
C PHE A 443 -6.86 -5.78 26.59
N SER A 444 -8.14 -5.58 26.92
CA SER A 444 -8.58 -4.41 27.68
C SER A 444 -7.96 -4.37 29.09
N VAL A 445 -7.93 -5.50 29.80
CA VAL A 445 -7.32 -5.58 31.14
C VAL A 445 -5.82 -5.33 31.07
N PHE A 446 -5.12 -5.90 30.09
CA PHE A 446 -3.68 -5.68 29.92
C PHE A 446 -3.39 -4.20 29.70
N ARG A 447 -4.09 -3.55 28.77
CA ARG A 447 -3.93 -2.13 28.48
C ARG A 447 -4.15 -1.26 29.71
N LYS A 448 -5.23 -1.49 30.46
CA LYS A 448 -5.57 -0.69 31.65
C LYS A 448 -4.54 -0.88 32.77
N VAL A 449 -4.24 -2.12 33.14
CA VAL A 449 -3.36 -2.39 34.28
C VAL A 449 -1.91 -1.99 33.99
N GLU A 450 -1.43 -2.19 32.76
CA GLU A 450 -0.10 -1.71 32.40
C GLU A 450 0.02 -0.19 32.49
N GLU A 451 -0.97 0.54 31.96
CA GLU A 451 -1.02 2.00 32.06
C GLU A 451 -0.98 2.46 33.52
N GLU A 452 -1.81 1.88 34.40
CA GLU A 452 -1.81 2.17 35.84
C GLU A 452 -0.46 1.89 36.51
N VAL A 453 0.22 0.79 36.15
CA VAL A 453 1.53 0.44 36.71
C VAL A 453 2.61 1.42 36.26
N LEU A 454 2.62 1.79 34.97
CA LEU A 454 3.62 2.72 34.43
C LEU A 454 3.43 4.14 34.96
N VAL A 455 2.19 4.59 35.13
CA VAL A 455 1.87 5.89 35.76
C VAL A 455 2.37 5.93 37.21
N LYS A 456 2.06 4.90 38.02
CA LYS A 456 2.54 4.83 39.41
C LYS A 456 4.07 4.86 39.51
N ARG A 457 4.76 4.16 38.61
CA ARG A 457 6.24 4.16 38.57
C ARG A 457 6.79 5.53 38.21
N ALA A 458 6.16 6.22 37.26
CA ALA A 458 6.55 7.58 36.89
C ALA A 458 6.35 8.58 38.04
N GLU A 459 5.21 8.51 38.73
CA GLU A 459 4.90 9.36 39.89
C GLU A 459 5.88 9.15 41.05
N ASN A 460 6.34 7.91 41.26
CA ASN A 460 7.32 7.57 42.30
C ASN A 460 8.78 7.87 41.92
N ASN A 461 9.05 8.41 40.72
CA ASN A 461 10.40 8.53 40.15
C ASN A 461 11.19 7.20 40.15
N GLU A 462 10.50 6.07 40.06
CA GLU A 462 11.16 4.77 39.98
C GLU A 462 11.78 4.63 38.58
N GLN A 463 13.11 4.40 38.53
CA GLN A 463 13.77 4.11 37.26
C GLN A 463 13.13 2.88 36.62
N GLN A 464 12.81 2.97 35.32
CA GLN A 464 12.22 1.88 34.56
C GLN A 464 13.04 0.59 34.76
N PRO A 465 12.46 -0.48 35.33
CA PRO A 465 13.15 -1.75 35.37
C PRO A 465 13.33 -2.25 33.93
N VAL A 466 14.58 -2.53 33.56
CA VAL A 466 14.90 -3.18 32.29
C VAL A 466 14.15 -4.51 32.27
N ASN A 467 13.19 -4.66 31.35
CA ASN A 467 12.44 -5.91 31.22
C ASN A 467 13.44 -7.06 30.95
N PRO A 468 13.61 -8.03 31.87
CA PRO A 468 14.59 -9.10 31.71
C PRO A 468 14.23 -10.06 30.56
N PHE A 469 13.01 -9.98 30.03
CA PHE A 469 12.54 -10.77 28.89
C PHE A 469 12.82 -10.12 27.52
N LEU A 470 13.27 -8.86 27.48
CA LEU A 470 13.57 -8.11 26.26
C LEU A 470 15.08 -7.77 26.10
N SER A 471 15.94 -8.16 27.05
CA SER A 471 17.35 -7.72 27.10
C SER A 471 18.35 -8.55 26.27
N SER A 472 17.91 -9.51 25.45
CA SER A 472 18.81 -10.32 24.62
C SER A 472 18.52 -10.23 23.12
N SER A 473 18.70 -9.05 22.54
CA SER A 473 19.21 -9.00 21.16
C SER A 473 20.73 -9.14 21.26
N PRO A 474 21.36 -10.22 20.76
CA PRO A 474 22.81 -10.27 20.71
C PRO A 474 23.26 -9.10 19.84
N ARG A 475 23.92 -8.11 20.44
CA ARG A 475 24.69 -7.11 19.71
C ARG A 475 25.81 -7.84 18.98
N ARG A 476 25.52 -8.42 17.83
CA ARG A 476 26.56 -8.66 16.83
C ARG A 476 27.02 -7.28 16.41
N LYS A 477 28.26 -6.95 16.76
CA LYS A 477 29.02 -5.86 16.13
C LYS A 477 29.04 -6.16 14.64
N ILE A 478 28.11 -5.58 13.90
CA ILE A 478 28.25 -5.46 12.45
C ILE A 478 29.36 -4.42 12.28
N SER A 479 30.56 -4.87 11.89
CA SER A 479 31.59 -3.93 11.45
C SER A 479 31.03 -3.22 10.22
N SER A 480 31.10 -1.89 10.23
CA SER A 480 30.62 -1.01 9.16
C SER A 480 31.57 -1.02 7.94
N SER A 481 32.07 -2.19 7.54
CA SER A 481 33.11 -2.33 6.53
C SER A 481 32.88 -3.51 5.58
N SER A 482 31.69 -3.68 5.00
CA SER A 482 31.51 -4.45 3.75
C SER A 482 30.09 -4.35 3.18
N PHE A 483 29.66 -3.19 2.68
CA PHE A 483 28.52 -3.13 1.77
C PHE A 483 28.73 -2.04 0.73
N TYR A 484 29.70 -2.25 -0.15
CA TYR A 484 29.69 -1.81 -1.55
C TYR A 484 30.68 -2.72 -2.30
N GLN A 485 30.20 -3.88 -2.74
CA GLN A 485 30.77 -4.48 -3.95
C GLN A 485 29.85 -4.07 -5.11
N PRO A 486 30.37 -3.39 -6.14
CA PRO A 486 29.59 -3.11 -7.33
C PRO A 486 29.20 -4.43 -8.01
N LEU A 487 27.96 -4.47 -8.51
CA LEU A 487 27.46 -5.56 -9.34
C LEU A 487 28.43 -5.84 -10.49
N PRO A 488 28.73 -7.11 -10.82
CA PRO A 488 29.51 -7.42 -12.01
C PRO A 488 28.74 -6.97 -13.26
N SER A 489 29.45 -6.34 -14.18
CA SER A 489 28.96 -5.94 -15.49
C SER A 489 28.28 -7.11 -16.20
N PRO A 490 27.18 -6.88 -16.95
CA PRO A 490 26.50 -7.94 -17.67
C PRO A 490 27.44 -8.54 -18.72
N GLN A 491 27.73 -9.83 -18.60
CA GLN A 491 28.41 -10.58 -19.64
C GLN A 491 27.51 -10.71 -20.86
N VAL A 492 28.12 -10.48 -22.03
CA VAL A 492 27.51 -10.67 -23.35
C VAL A 492 27.19 -12.16 -23.51
N ILE A 493 25.91 -12.49 -23.60
CA ILE A 493 25.45 -13.83 -23.96
C ILE A 493 25.62 -13.95 -25.48
N GLU A 494 26.63 -14.71 -25.90
CA GLU A 494 26.72 -15.20 -27.27
C GLU A 494 25.52 -16.10 -27.57
N LYS A 495 24.76 -15.74 -28.60
CA LYS A 495 23.67 -16.54 -29.13
C LYS A 495 24.26 -17.74 -29.86
N THR A 496 24.18 -18.93 -29.27
CA THR A 496 24.29 -20.18 -30.00
C THR A 496 22.94 -20.50 -30.64
N ASN A 497 22.91 -20.43 -31.98
CA ASN A 497 21.80 -20.92 -32.79
C ASN A 497 21.83 -22.45 -32.78
N GLN A 498 20.89 -23.07 -32.07
CA GLN A 498 20.48 -24.45 -32.34
C GLN A 498 18.96 -24.49 -32.46
N THR A 499 18.52 -24.77 -33.68
CA THR A 499 17.16 -25.11 -34.09
C THR A 499 16.76 -26.43 -33.45
N PRO A 500 15.58 -26.55 -32.82
CA PRO A 500 14.98 -27.86 -32.54
C PRO A 500 14.19 -28.32 -33.77
N GLU A 501 14.59 -29.46 -34.32
CA GLU A 501 13.83 -30.22 -35.30
C GLU A 501 12.54 -30.78 -34.68
N ASP A 502 11.52 -30.83 -35.54
CA ASP A 502 10.19 -31.38 -35.31
C ASP A 502 10.25 -32.85 -34.92
N ASP A 503 9.44 -33.27 -33.94
CA ASP A 503 9.00 -34.66 -33.87
C ASP A 503 7.52 -34.76 -33.46
N LEU A 504 6.69 -35.02 -34.48
CA LEU A 504 5.25 -35.23 -34.41
C LEU A 504 4.96 -36.70 -34.08
N GLY A 505 4.83 -37.02 -32.79
CA GLY A 505 4.34 -38.31 -32.32
C GLY A 505 2.81 -38.37 -32.25
N ILE A 506 2.16 -38.76 -33.36
CA ILE A 506 0.74 -39.16 -33.41
C ILE A 506 0.61 -40.54 -32.76
N SER A 507 -0.12 -40.65 -31.64
CA SER A 507 -0.60 -41.93 -31.11
C SER A 507 -2.10 -42.07 -31.36
N ARG A 508 -2.46 -43.05 -32.20
CA ARG A 508 -3.81 -43.55 -32.42
C ARG A 508 -4.19 -44.46 -31.26
N LEU A 509 -5.38 -44.27 -30.70
CA LEU A 509 -6.06 -45.26 -29.86
C LEU A 509 -7.11 -45.96 -30.70
N SER A 510 -6.99 -47.27 -30.79
CA SER A 510 -7.99 -48.20 -31.30
C SER A 510 -8.04 -49.41 -30.37
N SER A 511 -9.07 -49.43 -29.52
CA SER A 511 -9.74 -50.59 -28.90
C SER A 511 -10.53 -50.12 -27.70
#